data_AF-A0AAV2J4C7-F1
#
_entry.id   AF-A0AAV2J4C7-F1
#
_cell.length_a   1.000
_cell.length_b   1.000
_cell.length_c   1.000
_cell.angle_alpha   90.00
_cell.angle_beta   90.00
_cell.angle_gamma   90.00
#
_symmetry.space_group_name_H-M   'P 1'
#
loop_
_entity.id
_entity.type
_entity.pdbx_description
1 polymer ?
#
loop_
_entity_poly.entity_id
_entity_poly.type
_entity_poly.pdbx_seq_one_letter_code
_entity_poly.pdbx_strand_id
1 'polypeptide(L)'
;MGLVAALVVCVSVAALVVCVSVAALVVCASVTALVVCASVAALVVCASVTALVVCASVAALVVCASVAALVVCASVTALVVCASVAALVVCASVAALVVCASVAALIVCASVTALVVCASVAALVVCASVAALVVCASVAALVVCASVTALVVCASVAALVVCVSVTALVVCASVAALVVCASVAALIVCASVTALVVCASVAALVVCASVAALVVCASVAALVVCASVAALVVCASVTALVVCVSVAALVVCASVAALVVCASVAALVVCASVAALVVCVSVAALVVCASVTALVVCASVTALVVCASVAALVVCASVAALVVCVSVAALVCVSVTALVVCVSVAALVVCASVTALVVCASVAALVVCASVTALVVCASVAALVVCASVTALVVCASVAALVVCASVTALVVCASVAALVVCASVTALVVCASVAALVVCASVAALVVCASVGSPPHHQNDTVS
;
A
#
# COMPACT_ATOMS: atom_id res chain seq x y z
N MET A 1 -20.26 -62.22 1.27
CA MET A 1 -20.17 -61.67 -0.11
C MET A 1 -18.81 -62.07 -0.65
N GLY A 2 -18.77 -62.81 -1.76
CA GLY A 2 -17.49 -63.26 -2.34
C GLY A 2 -16.69 -62.07 -2.86
N LEU A 3 -15.42 -61.99 -2.50
CA LEU A 3 -14.48 -61.03 -3.09
C LEU A 3 -14.14 -61.53 -4.50
N VAL A 4 -14.37 -60.71 -5.52
CA VAL A 4 -13.90 -60.99 -6.88
C VAL A 4 -12.47 -60.48 -7.01
N ALA A 5 -11.53 -61.34 -7.37
CA ALA A 5 -10.12 -60.94 -7.51
C ALA A 5 -9.92 -59.91 -8.62
N ALA A 6 -10.50 -60.16 -9.80
CA ALA A 6 -10.44 -59.22 -10.92
C ALA A 6 -11.69 -59.33 -11.80
N LEU A 7 -12.20 -58.19 -12.26
CA LEU A 7 -13.25 -58.08 -13.27
C LEU A 7 -12.73 -57.21 -14.41
N VAL A 8 -12.69 -57.75 -15.62
CA VAL A 8 -12.26 -57.04 -16.82
C VAL A 8 -13.42 -57.00 -17.80
N VAL A 9 -13.82 -55.81 -18.23
CA VAL A 9 -14.93 -55.60 -19.16
C VAL A 9 -14.39 -55.09 -20.50
N CYS A 10 -14.40 -55.97 -21.50
CA CYS A 10 -13.87 -55.71 -22.84
C CYS A 10 -14.95 -55.53 -23.91
N VAL A 11 -16.23 -55.49 -23.54
CA VAL A 11 -17.37 -55.39 -24.46
C VAL A 11 -18.07 -54.06 -24.26
N SER A 12 -18.56 -53.46 -25.34
CA SER A 12 -19.38 -52.25 -25.29
C SER A 12 -20.68 -52.54 -24.55
N VAL A 13 -20.96 -51.82 -23.46
CA VAL A 13 -22.18 -52.02 -22.67
C VAL A 13 -22.93 -50.71 -22.55
N ALA A 14 -24.26 -50.76 -22.66
CA ALA A 14 -25.08 -49.60 -22.32
C ALA A 14 -24.90 -49.26 -20.84
N ALA A 15 -25.22 -50.17 -19.93
CA ALA A 15 -25.11 -49.95 -18.49
C ALA A 15 -24.36 -51.10 -17.81
N LEU A 16 -23.40 -50.75 -16.95
CA LEU A 16 -22.68 -51.68 -16.09
C LEU A 16 -22.85 -51.25 -14.63
N VAL A 17 -23.41 -52.13 -13.81
CA VAL A 17 -23.56 -51.92 -12.36
C VAL A 17 -22.75 -52.97 -11.63
N VAL A 18 -21.81 -52.54 -10.78
CA VAL A 18 -20.94 -53.42 -10.00
C VAL A 18 -21.33 -53.33 -8.53
N CYS A 19 -21.99 -54.37 -8.03
CA CYS A 19 -22.52 -54.47 -6.66
C CYS A 19 -21.77 -55.50 -5.79
N VAL A 20 -20.62 -56.01 -6.25
CA VAL A 20 -19.79 -56.98 -5.54
C VAL A 20 -18.42 -56.36 -5.23
N SER A 21 -17.83 -56.67 -4.08
CA SER A 21 -16.48 -56.23 -3.75
C SER A 21 -15.46 -56.82 -4.72
N VAL A 22 -14.64 -55.95 -5.33
CA VAL A 22 -13.64 -56.35 -6.33
C VAL A 22 -12.26 -55.84 -5.92
N ALA A 23 -11.23 -56.66 -6.01
CA ALA A 23 -9.88 -56.15 -5.82
C ALA A 23 -9.44 -55.28 -7.02
N ALA A 24 -9.70 -55.72 -8.25
CA ALA A 24 -9.41 -54.92 -9.46
C ALA A 24 -10.57 -54.93 -10.47
N LEU A 25 -11.04 -53.75 -10.87
CA LEU A 25 -12.01 -53.54 -11.95
C LEU A 25 -11.36 -52.75 -13.10
N VAL A 26 -11.29 -53.35 -14.29
CA VAL A 26 -10.74 -52.70 -15.49
C VAL A 26 -11.82 -52.65 -16.58
N VAL A 27 -12.12 -51.45 -17.08
CA VAL A 27 -13.11 -51.23 -18.14
C VAL A 27 -12.40 -50.77 -19.41
N CYS A 28 -12.33 -51.66 -20.41
CA CYS A 28 -11.56 -51.50 -21.64
C CYS A 28 -12.42 -51.06 -22.84
N ALA A 29 -13.74 -51.12 -22.73
CA ALA A 29 -14.68 -50.81 -23.81
C ALA A 29 -15.64 -49.67 -23.44
N SER A 30 -16.26 -49.07 -24.45
CA SER A 30 -17.17 -47.93 -24.27
C SER A 30 -18.37 -48.31 -23.39
N VAL A 31 -18.62 -47.55 -22.34
CA VAL A 31 -19.78 -47.73 -21.44
C VAL A 31 -20.60 -46.45 -21.40
N THR A 32 -21.91 -46.52 -21.57
CA THR A 32 -22.71 -45.28 -21.41
C THR A 32 -22.84 -44.93 -19.92
N ALA A 33 -23.26 -45.86 -19.08
CA ALA A 33 -23.38 -45.66 -17.63
C ALA A 33 -22.62 -46.75 -16.84
N LEU A 34 -21.67 -46.33 -16.01
CA LEU A 34 -20.96 -47.20 -15.07
C LEU A 34 -21.28 -46.77 -13.63
N VAL A 35 -21.87 -47.67 -12.85
CA VAL A 35 -22.18 -47.45 -11.44
C VAL A 35 -21.46 -48.48 -10.58
N VAL A 36 -20.66 -48.01 -9.63
CA VAL A 36 -19.92 -48.88 -8.69
C VAL A 36 -20.48 -48.69 -7.29
N CYS A 37 -21.16 -49.72 -6.78
CA CYS A 37 -21.89 -49.70 -5.52
C CYS A 37 -21.18 -50.46 -4.38
N ALA A 38 -20.10 -51.18 -4.67
CA ALA A 38 -19.35 -51.97 -3.70
C ALA A 38 -17.87 -51.57 -3.66
N SER A 39 -17.19 -51.95 -2.59
CA SER A 39 -15.79 -51.59 -2.36
C SER A 39 -14.87 -52.12 -3.47
N VAL A 40 -14.05 -51.23 -4.03
CA VAL A 40 -13.07 -51.58 -5.08
C VAL A 40 -11.68 -51.15 -4.65
N ALA A 41 -10.69 -52.06 -4.64
CA ALA A 41 -9.33 -51.62 -4.32
C ALA A 41 -8.73 -50.81 -5.48
N ALA A 42 -8.84 -51.26 -6.73
CA ALA A 42 -8.40 -50.54 -7.91
C ALA A 42 -9.45 -50.51 -9.03
N LEU A 43 -9.85 -49.32 -9.47
CA LEU A 43 -10.73 -49.10 -10.61
C LEU A 43 -9.97 -48.36 -11.71
N VAL A 44 -9.84 -48.98 -12.88
CA VAL A 44 -9.20 -48.40 -14.07
C VAL A 44 -10.21 -48.33 -15.21
N VAL A 45 -10.41 -47.14 -15.76
CA VAL A 45 -11.32 -46.90 -16.90
C VAL A 45 -10.51 -46.44 -18.11
N CYS A 46 -10.39 -47.31 -19.11
CA CYS A 46 -9.54 -47.13 -20.28
C CYS A 46 -10.29 -46.63 -21.53
N ALA A 47 -11.62 -46.65 -21.50
CA ALA A 47 -12.48 -46.32 -22.64
C ALA A 47 -13.51 -45.23 -22.30
N SER A 48 -14.12 -44.65 -23.33
CA SER A 48 -15.04 -43.52 -23.18
C SER A 48 -16.24 -43.91 -22.31
N VAL A 49 -16.53 -43.10 -21.29
CA VAL A 49 -17.70 -43.27 -20.42
C VAL A 49 -18.57 -42.01 -20.44
N THR A 50 -19.88 -42.13 -20.67
CA THR A 50 -20.72 -40.94 -20.60
C THR A 50 -21.02 -40.54 -19.15
N ALA A 51 -21.33 -41.49 -18.28
CA ALA A 51 -21.56 -41.26 -16.86
C ALA A 51 -20.87 -42.32 -16.00
N LEU A 52 -19.98 -41.90 -15.10
CA LEU A 52 -19.34 -42.75 -14.10
C LEU A 52 -19.76 -42.28 -12.71
N VAL A 53 -20.41 -43.16 -11.95
CA VAL A 53 -20.85 -42.91 -10.57
C VAL A 53 -20.20 -43.92 -9.64
N VAL A 54 -19.47 -43.44 -8.64
CA VAL A 54 -18.79 -44.27 -7.64
C VAL A 54 -19.39 -44.00 -6.26
N CYS A 55 -20.18 -44.95 -5.76
CA CYS A 55 -20.95 -44.83 -4.52
C CYS A 55 -20.28 -45.52 -3.32
N ALA A 56 -19.17 -46.24 -3.53
CA ALA A 56 -18.49 -47.03 -2.51
C ALA A 56 -17.00 -46.68 -2.42
N SER A 57 -16.37 -47.10 -1.32
CA SER A 57 -14.96 -46.80 -1.06
C SER A 57 -14.05 -47.38 -2.14
N VAL A 58 -13.18 -46.53 -2.68
CA VAL A 58 -12.18 -46.90 -3.70
C VAL A 58 -10.79 -46.55 -3.22
N ALA A 59 -9.85 -47.48 -3.21
CA ALA A 59 -8.48 -47.12 -2.86
C ALA A 59 -7.82 -46.31 -4.00
N ALA A 60 -7.85 -46.83 -5.23
CA ALA A 60 -7.31 -46.15 -6.40
C ALA A 60 -8.33 -46.10 -7.54
N LEU A 61 -8.65 -44.90 -8.02
CA LEU A 61 -9.44 -44.66 -9.22
C LEU A 61 -8.58 -43.96 -10.28
N VAL A 62 -8.39 -44.62 -11.42
CA VAL A 62 -7.65 -44.09 -12.56
C VAL A 62 -8.58 -44.01 -13.78
N VAL A 63 -8.73 -42.82 -14.34
CA VAL A 63 -9.55 -42.58 -15.53
C VAL A 63 -8.65 -42.12 -16.68
N CYS A 64 -8.48 -42.99 -17.67
CA CYS A 64 -7.56 -42.80 -18.80
C CYS A 64 -8.25 -42.31 -20.07
N ALA A 65 -9.59 -42.25 -20.10
CA ALA A 65 -10.39 -41.93 -21.27
C ALA A 65 -11.40 -40.82 -21.02
N SER A 66 -11.98 -40.28 -22.10
CA SER A 66 -12.92 -39.17 -22.05
C SER A 66 -14.17 -39.54 -21.23
N VAL A 67 -14.49 -38.72 -20.23
CA VAL A 67 -15.69 -38.87 -19.40
C VAL A 67 -16.57 -37.64 -19.50
N ALA A 68 -17.85 -37.79 -19.83
CA ALA A 68 -18.74 -36.61 -19.83
C ALA A 68 -19.08 -36.19 -18.39
N ALA A 69 -19.49 -37.12 -17.52
CA ALA A 69 -19.76 -36.86 -16.11
C ALA A 69 -19.12 -37.91 -15.19
N LEU A 70 -18.31 -37.47 -14.24
CA LEU A 70 -17.75 -38.29 -13.16
C LEU A 70 -18.25 -37.78 -11.81
N VAL A 71 -18.97 -38.62 -11.07
CA VAL A 71 -19.48 -38.34 -9.72
C VAL A 71 -18.89 -39.35 -8.74
N VAL A 72 -18.22 -38.84 -7.71
CA VAL A 72 -17.62 -39.66 -6.65
C VAL A 72 -18.30 -39.32 -5.32
N CYS A 73 -19.07 -40.26 -4.79
CA CYS A 73 -19.90 -40.09 -3.59
C CYS A 73 -19.30 -40.74 -2.33
N ALA A 74 -18.17 -41.43 -2.45
CA ALA A 74 -17.56 -42.19 -1.36
C ALA A 74 -16.05 -41.91 -1.23
N SER A 75 -15.45 -42.37 -0.13
CA SER A 75 -14.05 -42.08 0.18
C SER A 75 -13.11 -42.68 -0.87
N VAL A 76 -12.17 -41.86 -1.36
CA VAL A 76 -11.14 -42.27 -2.31
C VAL A 76 -9.76 -41.94 -1.78
N THR A 77 -8.84 -42.91 -1.73
CA THR A 77 -7.47 -42.57 -1.31
C THR A 77 -6.70 -41.88 -2.43
N ALA A 78 -6.80 -42.35 -3.68
CA ALA A 78 -6.17 -41.71 -4.83
C ALA A 78 -7.12 -41.67 -6.03
N LEU A 79 -7.39 -40.47 -6.56
CA LEU A 79 -8.12 -40.25 -7.80
C LEU A 79 -7.19 -39.58 -8.82
N VAL A 80 -6.93 -40.26 -9.93
CA VAL A 80 -6.12 -39.76 -11.04
C VAL A 80 -6.97 -39.69 -12.31
N VAL A 81 -7.06 -38.50 -12.90
CA VAL A 81 -7.81 -38.26 -14.14
C VAL A 81 -6.83 -37.81 -15.23
N CYS A 82 -6.61 -38.67 -16.22
CA CYS A 82 -5.62 -38.49 -17.29
C CYS A 82 -6.23 -38.03 -18.62
N ALA A 83 -7.56 -37.93 -18.72
CA ALA A 83 -8.27 -37.60 -19.96
C ALA A 83 -9.33 -36.52 -19.76
N SER A 84 -9.87 -36.00 -20.86
CA SER A 84 -10.82 -34.89 -20.87
C SER A 84 -12.11 -35.23 -20.12
N VAL A 85 -12.47 -34.40 -19.14
CA VAL A 85 -13.72 -34.54 -18.37
C VAL A 85 -14.59 -33.29 -18.53
N ALA A 86 -15.85 -33.46 -18.93
CA ALA A 86 -16.74 -32.28 -19.00
C ALA A 86 -17.16 -31.83 -17.59
N ALA A 87 -17.61 -32.76 -16.73
CA ALA A 87 -17.95 -32.45 -15.34
C ALA A 87 -17.38 -33.49 -14.36
N LEU A 88 -16.61 -33.03 -13.36
CA LEU A 88 -16.12 -33.83 -12.25
C LEU A 88 -16.69 -33.28 -10.94
N VAL A 89 -17.46 -34.11 -10.23
CA VAL A 89 -18.03 -33.78 -8.92
C VAL A 89 -17.53 -34.77 -7.87
N VAL A 90 -16.89 -34.26 -6.83
CA VAL A 90 -16.36 -35.05 -5.71
C VAL A 90 -17.09 -34.65 -4.43
N CYS A 91 -17.92 -35.55 -3.92
CA CYS A 91 -18.80 -35.32 -2.77
C CYS A 91 -18.28 -35.93 -1.46
N ALA A 92 -17.16 -36.65 -1.48
CA ALA A 92 -16.62 -37.39 -0.35
C ALA A 92 -15.11 -37.16 -0.16
N SER A 93 -14.58 -37.63 0.97
CA SER A 93 -13.18 -37.40 1.34
C SER A 93 -12.21 -38.02 0.35
N VAL A 94 -11.27 -37.22 -0.15
CA VAL A 94 -10.20 -37.67 -1.05
C VAL A 94 -8.85 -37.37 -0.43
N ALA A 95 -7.97 -38.37 -0.29
CA ALA A 95 -6.62 -38.06 0.17
C ALA A 95 -5.86 -37.32 -0.95
N ALA A 96 -5.71 -37.91 -2.14
CA ALA A 96 -5.05 -37.28 -3.28
C ALA A 96 -5.94 -37.23 -4.53
N LEU A 97 -6.15 -36.03 -5.07
CA LEU A 97 -6.81 -35.80 -6.36
C LEU A 97 -5.81 -35.18 -7.33
N VAL A 98 -5.52 -35.87 -8.43
CA VAL A 98 -4.63 -35.40 -9.50
C VAL A 98 -5.39 -35.35 -10.81
N VAL A 99 -5.43 -34.17 -11.43
CA VAL A 99 -6.10 -33.95 -12.72
C VAL A 99 -5.07 -33.51 -13.75
N CYS A 100 -4.79 -34.37 -14.72
CA CYS A 100 -3.75 -34.19 -15.74
C CYS A 100 -4.29 -33.73 -17.10
N ALA A 101 -5.61 -33.62 -17.27
CA ALA A 101 -6.25 -33.31 -18.54
C ALA A 101 -7.33 -32.23 -18.41
N SER A 102 -7.82 -31.74 -19.55
CA SER A 102 -8.75 -30.62 -19.61
C SER A 102 -10.08 -30.93 -18.92
N VAL A 103 -10.50 -30.07 -18.00
CA VAL A 103 -11.79 -30.18 -17.30
C VAL A 103 -12.64 -28.94 -17.54
N ALA A 104 -13.89 -29.10 -17.98
CA ALA A 104 -14.77 -27.94 -18.12
C ALA A 104 -15.26 -27.45 -16.74
N ALA A 105 -15.75 -28.36 -15.89
CA ALA A 105 -16.16 -28.03 -14.52
C ALA A 105 -15.64 -29.05 -13.51
N LEU A 106 -14.91 -28.58 -12.48
CA LEU A 106 -14.48 -29.36 -11.33
C LEU A 106 -15.11 -28.78 -10.06
N ILE A 107 -15.92 -29.59 -9.37
CA ILE A 107 -16.57 -29.23 -8.11
C ILE A 107 -16.11 -30.19 -7.03
N VAL A 108 -15.54 -29.66 -5.95
CA VAL A 108 -15.08 -30.43 -4.79
C VAL A 108 -15.86 -29.99 -3.55
N CYS A 109 -16.74 -30.87 -3.06
CA CYS A 109 -17.67 -30.59 -1.97
C CYS A 109 -17.23 -31.17 -0.61
N ALA A 110 -16.12 -31.90 -0.57
CA ALA A 110 -15.65 -32.62 0.62
C ALA A 110 -14.14 -32.43 0.86
N SER A 111 -13.66 -32.92 2.02
CA SER A 111 -12.28 -32.71 2.45
C SER A 111 -11.27 -33.36 1.50
N VAL A 112 -10.27 -32.58 1.07
CA VAL A 112 -9.17 -33.06 0.23
C VAL A 112 -7.84 -32.78 0.90
N THR A 113 -6.97 -33.78 1.04
CA THR A 113 -5.63 -33.51 1.61
C THR A 113 -4.71 -32.86 0.57
N ALA A 114 -4.70 -33.36 -0.66
CA ALA A 114 -3.93 -32.78 -1.76
C ALA A 114 -4.75 -32.76 -3.06
N LEU A 115 -4.91 -31.57 -3.64
CA LEU A 115 -5.50 -31.37 -4.96
C LEU A 115 -4.43 -30.77 -5.89
N VAL A 116 -4.09 -31.49 -6.95
CA VAL A 116 -3.15 -31.04 -7.99
C VAL A 116 -3.86 -31.00 -9.33
N VAL A 117 -3.86 -29.83 -9.96
CA VAL A 117 -4.47 -29.60 -11.28
C VAL A 117 -3.39 -29.18 -12.27
N CYS A 118 -3.03 -30.07 -13.19
CA CYS A 118 -1.93 -29.90 -14.14
C CYS A 118 -2.40 -29.45 -15.54
N ALA A 119 -3.70 -29.32 -15.77
CA ALA A 119 -4.28 -29.03 -17.08
C ALA A 119 -5.34 -27.93 -17.03
N SER A 120 -5.78 -27.47 -18.21
CA SER A 120 -6.70 -26.34 -18.35
C SER A 120 -8.06 -26.64 -17.72
N VAL A 121 -8.52 -25.76 -16.82
CA VAL A 121 -9.85 -25.86 -16.19
C VAL A 121 -10.68 -24.62 -16.49
N ALA A 122 -11.89 -24.77 -17.02
CA ALA A 122 -12.74 -23.59 -17.24
C ALA A 122 -13.31 -23.09 -15.91
N ALA A 123 -13.86 -23.97 -15.06
CA ALA A 123 -14.34 -23.60 -13.73
C ALA A 123 -13.89 -24.62 -12.66
N LEU A 124 -13.24 -24.13 -11.61
CA LEU A 124 -12.88 -24.90 -10.41
C LEU A 124 -13.57 -24.27 -9.19
N VAL A 125 -14.41 -25.05 -8.52
CA VAL A 125 -15.11 -24.67 -7.29
C VAL A 125 -14.73 -25.62 -6.16
N VAL A 126 -14.22 -25.08 -5.06
CA VAL A 126 -13.79 -25.84 -3.88
C VAL A 126 -14.59 -25.37 -2.66
N CYS A 127 -15.54 -26.19 -2.22
CA CYS A 127 -16.51 -25.88 -1.16
C CYS A 127 -16.15 -26.45 0.21
N ALA A 128 -15.05 -27.20 0.33
CA ALA A 128 -14.65 -27.90 1.55
C ALA A 128 -13.16 -27.78 1.84
N SER A 129 -12.74 -28.23 3.03
CA SER A 129 -11.38 -28.03 3.52
C SER A 129 -10.35 -28.72 2.63
N VAL A 130 -9.33 -27.96 2.21
CA VAL A 130 -8.20 -28.47 1.43
C VAL A 130 -6.90 -28.19 2.18
N ALA A 131 -6.08 -29.20 2.44
CA ALA A 131 -4.77 -28.93 3.03
C ALA A 131 -3.87 -28.26 1.97
N ALA A 132 -3.62 -28.91 0.82
CA ALA A 132 -2.82 -28.32 -0.25
C ALA A 132 -3.58 -28.30 -1.59
N LEU A 133 -3.70 -27.12 -2.20
CA LEU A 133 -4.21 -26.91 -3.55
C LEU A 133 -3.10 -26.34 -4.44
N VAL A 134 -2.71 -27.08 -5.47
CA VAL A 134 -1.71 -26.67 -6.46
C VAL A 134 -2.35 -26.64 -7.85
N VAL A 135 -2.29 -25.49 -8.49
CA VAL A 135 -2.83 -25.26 -9.85
C VAL A 135 -1.68 -24.89 -10.78
N CYS A 136 -1.32 -25.79 -11.69
CA CYS A 136 -0.17 -25.69 -12.59
C CYS A 136 -0.53 -25.21 -14.00
N ALA A 137 -1.82 -25.05 -14.31
CA ALA A 137 -2.31 -24.76 -15.66
C ALA A 137 -3.38 -23.67 -15.67
N SER A 138 -3.77 -23.23 -16.87
CA SER A 138 -4.68 -22.10 -17.07
C SER A 138 -6.07 -22.37 -16.48
N VAL A 139 -6.56 -21.47 -15.63
CA VAL A 139 -7.92 -21.54 -15.06
C VAL A 139 -8.71 -20.29 -15.44
N ALA A 140 -9.90 -20.45 -16.02
CA ALA A 140 -10.72 -19.27 -16.30
C ALA A 140 -11.36 -18.72 -15.02
N ALA A 141 -11.97 -19.58 -14.20
CA ALA A 141 -12.53 -19.19 -12.90
C ALA A 141 -12.15 -20.18 -11.79
N LEU A 142 -11.54 -19.68 -10.72
CA LEU A 142 -11.25 -20.42 -9.50
C LEU A 142 -11.99 -19.78 -8.32
N VAL A 143 -12.89 -20.53 -7.69
CA VAL A 143 -13.65 -20.12 -6.50
C VAL A 143 -13.33 -21.07 -5.35
N VAL A 144 -12.83 -20.50 -4.25
CA VAL A 144 -12.49 -21.24 -3.03
C VAL A 144 -13.36 -20.72 -1.89
N CYS A 145 -14.31 -21.54 -1.45
CA CYS A 145 -15.31 -21.24 -0.43
C CYS A 145 -15.11 -21.99 0.89
N ALA A 146 -13.93 -22.53 1.14
CA ALA A 146 -13.59 -23.22 2.38
C ALA A 146 -12.14 -22.97 2.82
N SER A 147 -11.78 -23.50 3.99
CA SER A 147 -10.45 -23.32 4.56
C SER A 147 -9.37 -24.03 3.73
N VAL A 148 -8.33 -23.30 3.35
CA VAL A 148 -7.17 -23.84 2.64
C VAL A 148 -5.90 -23.57 3.41
N THR A 149 -5.07 -24.59 3.67
CA THR A 149 -3.80 -24.32 4.35
C THR A 149 -2.78 -23.72 3.37
N ALA A 150 -2.60 -24.33 2.20
CA ALA A 150 -1.72 -23.81 1.17
C ALA A 150 -2.41 -23.80 -0.19
N LEU A 151 -2.51 -22.62 -0.81
CA LEU A 151 -2.94 -22.43 -2.19
C LEU A 151 -1.77 -21.90 -3.01
N VAL A 152 -1.33 -22.68 -4.00
CA VAL A 152 -0.26 -22.29 -4.94
C VAL A 152 -0.83 -22.29 -6.35
N VAL A 153 -0.73 -21.14 -7.02
CA VAL A 153 -1.19 -20.94 -8.39
C VAL A 153 0.02 -20.58 -9.27
N CYS A 154 0.40 -21.49 -10.16
CA CYS A 154 1.59 -21.37 -11.00
C CYS A 154 1.29 -20.97 -12.45
N ALA A 155 0.02 -20.80 -12.82
CA ALA A 155 -0.41 -20.52 -14.19
C ALA A 155 -1.47 -19.43 -14.27
N SER A 156 -1.79 -18.98 -15.49
CA SER A 156 -2.67 -17.85 -15.74
C SER A 156 -4.09 -18.10 -15.22
N VAL A 157 -4.61 -17.17 -14.42
CA VAL A 157 -5.99 -17.22 -13.92
C VAL A 157 -6.76 -15.96 -14.35
N ALA A 158 -7.92 -16.11 -14.99
CA ALA A 158 -8.72 -14.94 -15.33
C ALA A 158 -9.42 -14.36 -14.10
N ALA A 159 -10.07 -15.20 -13.28
CA ALA A 159 -10.69 -14.78 -12.03
C ALA A 159 -10.38 -15.76 -10.88
N LEU A 160 -9.83 -15.25 -9.79
CA LEU A 160 -9.62 -15.97 -8.53
C LEU A 160 -10.41 -15.28 -7.41
N VAL A 161 -11.35 -16.01 -6.82
CA VAL A 161 -12.14 -15.58 -5.67
C VAL A 161 -11.88 -16.51 -4.49
N VAL A 162 -11.41 -15.94 -3.39
CA VAL A 162 -11.17 -16.66 -2.14
C VAL A 162 -12.06 -16.06 -1.06
N CYS A 163 -13.04 -16.82 -0.57
CA CYS A 163 -14.03 -16.32 0.40
C CYS A 163 -13.95 -16.91 1.81
N VAL A 164 -12.99 -17.81 2.09
CA VAL A 164 -12.74 -18.35 3.45
C VAL A 164 -11.23 -18.36 3.76
N SER A 165 -10.87 -18.67 5.01
CA SER A 165 -9.51 -18.54 5.56
C SER A 165 -8.46 -19.31 4.78
N VAL A 166 -7.35 -18.64 4.49
CA VAL A 166 -6.16 -19.23 3.85
C VAL A 166 -4.92 -18.96 4.70
N THR A 167 -4.13 -19.99 5.04
CA THR A 167 -2.89 -19.73 5.78
C THR A 167 -1.79 -19.19 4.86
N ALA A 168 -1.61 -19.77 3.67
CA ALA A 168 -0.66 -19.28 2.68
C ALA A 168 -1.28 -19.28 1.28
N LEU A 169 -1.30 -18.11 0.64
CA LEU A 169 -1.68 -17.93 -0.76
C LEU A 169 -0.45 -17.46 -1.55
N VAL A 170 0.00 -18.25 -2.51
CA VAL A 170 1.11 -17.92 -3.41
C VAL A 170 0.63 -17.92 -4.85
N VAL A 171 0.77 -16.77 -5.52
CA VAL A 171 0.38 -16.58 -6.92
C VAL A 171 1.63 -16.26 -7.73
N CYS A 172 2.08 -17.20 -8.56
CA CYS A 172 3.30 -17.10 -9.35
C CYS A 172 3.06 -16.74 -10.82
N ALA A 173 1.80 -16.54 -11.24
CA ALA A 173 1.44 -16.29 -12.63
C ALA A 173 0.43 -15.16 -12.79
N SER A 174 0.19 -14.75 -14.04
CA SER A 174 -0.66 -13.60 -14.36
C SER A 174 -2.11 -13.83 -13.93
N VAL A 175 -2.66 -12.89 -13.16
CA VAL A 175 -4.08 -12.92 -12.74
C VAL A 175 -4.79 -11.67 -13.25
N ALA A 176 -5.92 -11.82 -13.95
CA ALA A 176 -6.68 -10.64 -14.33
C ALA A 176 -7.38 -10.06 -13.08
N ALA A 177 -8.21 -10.83 -12.39
CA ALA A 177 -8.87 -10.38 -11.16
C ALA A 177 -8.62 -11.34 -9.99
N LEU A 178 -8.09 -10.81 -8.88
CA LEU A 178 -7.94 -11.51 -7.60
C LEU A 178 -8.78 -10.80 -6.54
N VAL A 179 -9.76 -11.50 -5.98
CA VAL A 179 -10.62 -11.03 -4.90
C VAL A 179 -10.45 -11.93 -3.68
N VAL A 180 -10.02 -11.34 -2.57
CA VAL A 180 -9.84 -12.03 -1.30
C VAL A 180 -10.79 -11.46 -0.26
N CYS A 181 -11.83 -12.21 0.08
CA CYS A 181 -12.87 -11.82 1.04
C CYS A 181 -12.65 -12.39 2.44
N ALA A 182 -11.51 -13.03 2.70
CA ALA A 182 -11.26 -13.79 3.92
C ALA A 182 -9.92 -13.50 4.59
N SER A 183 -9.75 -14.01 5.81
CA SER A 183 -8.51 -13.88 6.57
C SER A 183 -7.38 -14.66 5.90
N VAL A 184 -6.27 -13.97 5.62
CA VAL A 184 -5.07 -14.57 5.04
C VAL A 184 -3.86 -14.30 5.93
N ALA A 185 -3.15 -15.35 6.35
CA ALA A 185 -1.93 -15.13 7.14
C ALA A 185 -0.78 -14.60 6.26
N ALA A 186 -0.53 -15.24 5.10
CA ALA A 186 0.46 -14.77 4.14
C ALA A 186 -0.10 -14.79 2.71
N LEU A 187 -0.05 -13.65 2.02
CA LEU A 187 -0.38 -13.51 0.61
C LEU A 187 0.86 -13.02 -0.14
N ILE A 188 1.35 -13.83 -1.09
CA ILE A 188 2.51 -13.52 -1.93
C ILE A 188 2.07 -13.51 -3.39
N VAL A 189 2.25 -12.38 -4.07
CA VAL A 189 1.99 -12.22 -5.51
C VAL A 189 3.30 -11.95 -6.24
N CYS A 190 3.76 -12.92 -7.03
CA CYS A 190 5.03 -12.85 -7.77
C CYS A 190 4.86 -12.47 -9.25
N ALA A 191 3.64 -12.31 -9.74
CA ALA A 191 3.35 -12.06 -11.16
C ALA A 191 2.32 -10.94 -11.37
N SER A 192 2.10 -10.55 -12.63
CA SER A 192 1.27 -9.41 -12.97
C SER A 192 -0.20 -9.61 -12.57
N VAL A 193 -0.78 -8.60 -11.92
CA VAL A 193 -2.21 -8.59 -11.55
C VAL A 193 -2.88 -7.35 -12.09
N THR A 194 -4.01 -7.49 -12.80
CA THR A 194 -4.71 -6.28 -13.28
C THR A 194 -5.54 -5.63 -12.17
N ALA A 195 -6.26 -6.43 -11.38
CA ALA A 195 -7.01 -5.96 -10.22
C ALA A 195 -6.84 -6.91 -9.04
N LEU A 196 -6.35 -6.37 -7.91
CA LEU A 196 -6.27 -7.07 -6.62
C LEU A 196 -7.15 -6.33 -5.61
N VAL A 197 -8.18 -7.02 -5.11
CA VAL A 197 -9.08 -6.51 -4.06
C VAL A 197 -8.99 -7.40 -2.84
N VAL A 198 -8.66 -6.80 -1.69
CA VAL A 198 -8.55 -7.49 -0.40
C VAL A 198 -9.55 -6.88 0.57
N CYS A 199 -10.59 -7.64 0.93
CA CYS A 199 -11.71 -7.17 1.75
C CYS A 199 -11.64 -7.64 3.22
N ALA A 200 -10.65 -8.44 3.60
CA ALA A 200 -10.52 -9.04 4.92
C ALA A 200 -9.09 -8.97 5.47
N SER A 201 -8.90 -9.39 6.72
CA SER A 201 -7.64 -9.20 7.44
C SER A 201 -6.48 -9.99 6.83
N VAL A 202 -5.35 -9.32 6.62
CA VAL A 202 -4.12 -9.96 6.12
C VAL A 202 -2.96 -9.70 7.07
N ALA A 203 -2.28 -10.74 7.55
CA ALA A 203 -1.11 -10.52 8.41
C ALA A 203 0.09 -10.04 7.58
N ALA A 204 0.41 -10.69 6.46
CA ALA A 204 1.45 -10.25 5.55
C ALA A 204 1.00 -10.30 4.08
N LEU A 205 1.08 -9.16 3.38
CA LEU A 205 0.84 -9.03 1.95
C LEU A 205 2.13 -8.57 1.26
N VAL A 206 2.67 -9.41 0.38
CA VAL A 206 3.88 -9.12 -0.40
C VAL A 206 3.54 -9.16 -1.89
N VAL A 207 3.78 -8.05 -2.59
CA VAL A 207 3.53 -7.91 -4.02
C VAL A 207 4.86 -7.62 -4.73
N CYS A 208 5.36 -8.59 -5.48
CA CYS A 208 6.67 -8.54 -6.14
C CYS A 208 6.59 -8.17 -7.63
N ALA A 209 5.40 -8.01 -8.20
CA ALA A 209 5.19 -7.79 -9.63
C ALA A 209 4.18 -6.67 -9.90
N SER A 210 4.07 -6.27 -11.18
CA SER A 210 3.27 -5.11 -11.59
C SER A 210 1.78 -5.30 -11.31
N VAL A 211 1.16 -4.33 -10.63
CA VAL A 211 -0.29 -4.32 -10.34
C VAL A 211 -0.92 -3.07 -10.93
N ALA A 212 -1.97 -3.20 -11.74
CA ALA A 212 -2.65 -2.00 -12.26
C ALA A 212 -3.51 -1.33 -11.16
N ALA A 213 -4.34 -2.09 -10.44
CA ALA A 213 -5.11 -1.59 -9.32
C ALA A 213 -5.02 -2.52 -8.10
N LEU A 214 -4.61 -1.97 -6.96
CA LEU A 214 -4.60 -2.63 -5.66
C LEU A 214 -5.52 -1.88 -4.69
N VAL A 215 -6.58 -2.54 -4.22
CA VAL A 215 -7.53 -2.00 -3.24
C VAL A 215 -7.52 -2.87 -1.99
N VAL A 216 -7.22 -2.26 -0.85
CA VAL A 216 -7.17 -2.93 0.46
C VAL A 216 -8.21 -2.29 1.37
N CYS A 217 -9.29 -3.02 1.66
CA CYS A 217 -10.43 -2.54 2.42
C CYS A 217 -10.42 -2.94 3.90
N ALA A 218 -9.45 -3.77 4.33
CA ALA A 218 -9.40 -4.35 5.66
C ALA A 218 -8.01 -4.25 6.30
N SER A 219 -7.90 -4.66 7.57
CA SER A 219 -6.68 -4.50 8.35
C SER A 219 -5.51 -5.33 7.80
N VAL A 220 -4.36 -4.69 7.61
CA VAL A 220 -3.13 -5.36 7.18
C VAL A 220 -2.03 -5.11 8.20
N ALA A 221 -1.39 -6.16 8.72
CA ALA A 221 -0.25 -5.93 9.61
C ALA A 221 0.95 -5.41 8.78
N ALA A 222 1.41 -6.17 7.80
CA ALA A 222 2.51 -5.76 6.92
C ALA A 222 2.12 -5.80 5.44
N LEU A 223 2.27 -4.68 4.74
CA LEU A 223 2.13 -4.56 3.29
C LEU A 223 3.47 -4.15 2.68
N VAL A 224 4.03 -5.01 1.83
CA VAL A 224 5.28 -4.74 1.09
C VAL A 224 5.00 -4.80 -0.41
N VAL A 225 5.30 -3.70 -1.11
CA VAL A 225 5.10 -3.57 -2.55
C VAL A 225 6.45 -3.31 -3.22
N CYS A 226 6.98 -4.33 -3.91
CA CYS A 226 8.30 -4.34 -4.52
C CYS A 226 8.30 -4.05 -6.03
N ALA A 227 7.16 -3.65 -6.61
CA ALA A 227 7.00 -3.47 -8.06
C ALA A 227 6.11 -2.27 -8.40
N SER A 228 5.93 -2.01 -9.70
CA SER A 228 5.14 -0.88 -10.19
C SER A 228 3.65 -1.07 -9.91
N VAL A 229 3.02 -0.05 -9.33
CA VAL A 229 1.58 -0.01 -9.08
C VAL A 229 0.97 1.24 -9.72
N ALA A 230 -0.04 1.09 -10.59
CA ALA A 230 -0.67 2.29 -11.16
C ALA A 230 -1.57 2.98 -10.13
N ALA A 231 -2.43 2.23 -9.42
CA ALA A 231 -3.25 2.77 -8.34
C ALA A 231 -3.22 1.86 -7.10
N LEU A 232 -2.87 2.42 -5.94
CA LEU A 232 -2.95 1.78 -4.64
C LEU A 232 -3.91 2.57 -3.74
N VAL A 233 -4.99 1.92 -3.31
CA VAL A 233 -5.97 2.48 -2.38
C VAL A 233 -6.02 1.63 -1.12
N VAL A 234 -5.78 2.26 0.03
CA VAL A 234 -5.81 1.62 1.35
C VAL A 234 -6.89 2.29 2.20
N CYS A 235 -7.96 1.57 2.48
CA CYS A 235 -9.15 2.07 3.17
C CYS A 235 -9.20 1.70 4.66
N ALA A 236 -8.28 0.87 5.14
CA ALA A 236 -8.29 0.32 6.50
C ALA A 236 -6.91 0.38 7.17
N SER A 237 -6.84 -0.01 8.44
CA SER A 237 -5.64 0.16 9.26
C SER A 237 -4.47 -0.69 8.77
N VAL A 238 -3.30 -0.06 8.64
CA VAL A 238 -2.05 -0.74 8.27
C VAL A 238 -0.97 -0.49 9.32
N THR A 239 -0.34 -1.53 9.86
CA THR A 239 0.74 -1.30 10.83
C THR A 239 2.04 -0.87 10.15
N ALA A 240 2.43 -1.55 9.06
CA ALA A 240 3.59 -1.21 8.27
C ALA A 240 3.28 -1.29 6.77
N LEU A 241 3.47 -0.18 6.06
CA LEU A 241 3.40 -0.11 4.61
C LEU A 241 4.76 0.30 4.05
N VAL A 242 5.36 -0.58 3.24
CA VAL A 242 6.64 -0.35 2.56
C VAL A 242 6.41 -0.41 1.05
N VAL A 243 6.77 0.67 0.35
CA VAL A 243 6.64 0.79 -1.10
C VAL A 243 8.02 1.05 -1.70
N CYS A 244 8.52 0.13 -2.53
CA CYS A 244 9.92 0.09 -2.93
C CYS A 244 10.22 0.66 -4.33
N VAL A 245 9.23 0.80 -5.23
CA VAL A 245 9.51 1.06 -6.67
C VAL A 245 8.84 2.30 -7.26
N SER A 246 7.66 2.18 -7.87
CA SER A 246 6.97 3.30 -8.54
C SER A 246 5.47 3.16 -8.40
N VAL A 247 4.83 4.25 -7.95
CA VAL A 247 3.37 4.29 -7.77
C VAL A 247 2.82 5.54 -8.46
N ALA A 248 1.89 5.40 -9.39
CA ALA A 248 1.30 6.58 -10.03
C ALA A 248 0.34 7.30 -9.06
N ALA A 249 -0.54 6.57 -8.39
CA ALA A 249 -1.42 7.12 -7.36
C ALA A 249 -1.46 6.24 -6.11
N LEU A 250 -1.14 6.82 -4.95
CA LEU A 250 -1.27 6.20 -3.63
C LEU A 250 -2.27 7.01 -2.80
N VAL A 251 -3.38 6.39 -2.41
CA VAL A 251 -4.41 6.97 -1.55
C VAL A 251 -4.53 6.15 -0.27
N VAL A 252 -4.33 6.80 0.87
CA VAL A 252 -4.41 6.18 2.19
C VAL A 252 -5.50 6.88 2.99
N CYS A 253 -6.64 6.19 3.19
CA CYS A 253 -7.83 6.74 3.84
C CYS A 253 -7.94 6.38 5.33
N ALA A 254 -7.04 5.55 5.86
CA ALA A 254 -7.11 5.00 7.22
C ALA A 254 -5.78 5.09 7.98
N SER A 255 -5.79 4.68 9.24
CA SER A 255 -4.64 4.83 10.13
C SER A 255 -3.46 3.96 9.72
N VAL A 256 -2.28 4.57 9.63
CA VAL A 256 -1.02 3.87 9.34
C VAL A 256 0.01 4.14 10.43
N ALA A 257 0.57 3.10 11.05
CA ALA A 257 1.60 3.32 12.06
C ALA A 257 2.94 3.71 11.41
N ALA A 258 3.40 2.98 10.40
CA ALA A 258 4.60 3.31 9.65
C ALA A 258 4.37 3.22 8.13
N LEU A 259 4.63 4.30 7.42
CA LEU A 259 4.63 4.36 5.96
C LEU A 259 6.04 4.73 5.47
N VAL A 260 6.66 3.84 4.72
CA VAL A 260 7.98 4.04 4.11
C VAL A 260 7.85 3.96 2.59
N VAL A 261 8.23 5.03 1.91
CA VAL A 261 8.17 5.15 0.44
C VAL A 261 9.59 5.36 -0.09
N CYS A 262 10.18 4.29 -0.61
CA CYS A 262 11.53 4.24 -1.20
C CYS A 262 11.53 4.51 -2.71
N ALA A 263 10.45 5.11 -3.21
CA ALA A 263 9.98 5.00 -4.58
C ALA A 263 9.64 6.36 -5.19
N SER A 264 9.52 6.41 -6.52
CA SER A 264 8.92 7.55 -7.21
C SER A 264 7.40 7.48 -7.13
N VAL A 265 6.76 8.54 -6.65
CA VAL A 265 5.28 8.63 -6.54
C VAL A 265 4.76 9.87 -7.25
N ALA A 266 3.85 9.71 -8.21
CA ALA A 266 3.29 10.88 -8.89
C ALA A 266 2.28 11.62 -7.99
N ALA A 267 1.36 10.90 -7.34
CA ALA A 267 0.43 11.48 -6.38
C ALA A 267 0.31 10.62 -5.12
N LEU A 268 0.57 11.22 -3.96
CA LEU A 268 0.35 10.62 -2.64
C LEU A 268 -0.67 11.46 -1.87
N VAL A 269 -1.81 10.85 -1.52
CA VAL A 269 -2.87 11.46 -0.72
C VAL A 269 -3.04 10.65 0.57
N VAL A 270 -2.90 11.33 1.70
CA VAL A 270 -3.06 10.75 3.03
C VAL A 270 -4.21 11.48 3.74
N CYS A 271 -5.31 10.78 3.98
CA CYS A 271 -6.54 11.34 4.54
C CYS A 271 -6.74 11.04 6.03
N ALA A 272 -5.87 10.20 6.64
CA ALA A 272 -6.01 9.71 8.00
C ALA A 272 -4.70 9.78 8.80
N SER A 273 -4.75 9.36 10.06
CA SER A 273 -3.63 9.50 10.99
C SER A 273 -2.45 8.60 10.62
N VAL A 274 -1.26 9.21 10.51
CA VAL A 274 0.00 8.49 10.28
C VAL A 274 0.97 8.76 11.43
N ALA A 275 1.50 7.73 12.09
CA ALA A 275 2.50 7.98 13.13
C ALA A 275 3.83 8.40 12.47
N ALA A 276 4.42 7.55 11.62
CA ALA A 276 5.65 7.87 10.91
C ALA A 276 5.46 7.76 9.39
N LEU A 277 5.79 8.84 8.67
CA LEU A 277 5.88 8.86 7.21
C LEU A 277 7.31 9.21 6.79
N VAL A 278 7.96 8.29 6.08
CA VAL A 278 9.30 8.47 5.52
C VAL A 278 9.24 8.37 4.00
N VAL A 279 9.70 9.40 3.32
CA VAL A 279 9.75 9.49 1.85
C VAL A 279 11.20 9.70 1.42
N CYS A 280 11.80 8.71 0.76
CA CYS A 280 13.23 8.72 0.43
C CYS A 280 13.58 9.17 -1.00
N VAL A 281 12.61 9.28 -1.91
CA VAL A 281 12.88 9.59 -3.34
C VAL A 281 11.99 10.75 -3.82
N SER A 282 11.41 10.69 -5.01
CA SER A 282 10.73 11.82 -5.65
C SER A 282 9.22 11.69 -5.57
N VAL A 283 8.57 12.76 -5.10
CA VAL A 283 7.10 12.84 -5.10
C VAL A 283 6.67 14.08 -5.89
N ALA A 284 5.82 13.93 -6.90
CA ALA A 284 5.32 15.11 -7.61
C ALA A 284 4.33 15.86 -6.71
N ALA A 285 3.24 15.21 -6.28
CA ALA A 285 2.27 15.83 -5.36
C ALA A 285 2.09 14.99 -4.08
N LEU A 286 2.28 15.63 -2.92
CA LEU A 286 1.98 15.06 -1.60
C LEU A 286 0.92 15.92 -0.92
N VAL A 287 -0.24 15.32 -0.62
CA VAL A 287 -1.34 15.96 0.12
C VAL A 287 -1.58 15.20 1.41
N VAL A 288 -1.46 15.89 2.54
CA VAL A 288 -1.69 15.35 3.88
C VAL A 288 -2.86 16.09 4.51
N CYS A 289 -3.98 15.39 4.70
CA CYS A 289 -5.24 15.96 5.17
C CYS A 289 -5.50 15.72 6.67
N ALA A 290 -4.67 14.91 7.33
CA ALA A 290 -4.87 14.45 8.70
C ALA A 290 -3.57 14.50 9.54
N SER A 291 -3.67 14.13 10.82
CA SER A 291 -2.57 14.28 11.78
C SER A 291 -1.40 13.34 11.48
N VAL A 292 -0.19 13.90 11.39
CA VAL A 292 1.06 13.13 11.25
C VAL A 292 2.00 13.43 12.42
N THR A 293 2.51 12.39 13.11
CA THR A 293 3.43 12.66 14.23
C THR A 293 4.84 12.99 13.73
N ALA A 294 5.36 12.24 12.76
CA ALA A 294 6.66 12.51 12.16
C ALA A 294 6.59 12.33 10.63
N LEU A 295 6.96 13.38 9.91
CA LEU A 295 7.12 13.37 8.45
C LEU A 295 8.58 13.69 8.11
N VAL A 296 9.26 12.73 7.48
CA VAL A 296 10.63 12.89 7.00
C VAL A 296 10.64 12.76 5.47
N VAL A 297 11.13 13.80 4.81
CA VAL A 297 11.25 13.87 3.35
C VAL A 297 12.72 14.05 3.00
N CYS A 298 13.35 13.00 2.49
CA CYS A 298 14.79 13.00 2.21
C CYS A 298 15.17 13.46 0.80
N ALA A 299 14.19 13.65 -0.09
CA ALA A 299 14.41 13.92 -1.51
C ALA A 299 13.39 14.91 -2.08
N SER A 300 13.38 15.12 -3.41
CA SER A 300 12.70 16.25 -4.05
C SER A 300 11.18 16.09 -4.10
N VAL A 301 10.45 17.12 -3.67
CA VAL A 301 8.97 17.19 -3.78
C VAL A 301 8.55 18.40 -4.59
N THR A 302 7.71 18.25 -5.61
CA THR A 302 7.27 19.43 -6.40
C THR A 302 6.18 20.22 -5.68
N ALA A 303 5.18 19.56 -5.10
CA ALA A 303 4.13 20.20 -4.32
C ALA A 303 3.84 19.39 -3.06
N LEU A 304 3.95 20.05 -1.90
CA LEU A 304 3.57 19.51 -0.61
C LEU A 304 2.50 20.40 0.01
N VAL A 305 1.32 19.81 0.25
CA VAL A 305 0.18 20.48 0.91
C VAL A 305 -0.13 19.74 2.20
N VAL A 306 -0.08 20.45 3.32
CA VAL A 306 -0.36 19.93 4.66
C VAL A 306 -1.53 20.68 5.27
N CYS A 307 -2.70 20.04 5.31
CA CYS A 307 -3.96 20.61 5.76
C CYS A 307 -4.30 20.33 7.24
N ALA A 308 -3.43 19.64 7.98
CA ALA A 308 -3.68 19.21 9.36
C ALA A 308 -2.44 19.34 10.25
N SER A 309 -2.53 18.86 11.50
CA SER A 309 -1.46 18.97 12.49
C SER A 309 -0.30 18.02 12.20
N VAL A 310 0.93 18.56 12.20
CA VAL A 310 2.17 17.78 12.10
C VAL A 310 3.05 18.09 13.30
N ALA A 311 3.43 17.08 14.10
CA ALA A 311 4.29 17.36 15.26
C ALA A 311 5.72 17.67 14.80
N ALA A 312 6.32 16.85 13.93
CA ALA A 312 7.63 17.11 13.35
C ALA A 312 7.63 16.92 11.83
N LEU A 313 8.09 17.95 11.10
CA LEU A 313 8.33 17.91 9.66
C LEU A 313 9.80 18.21 9.39
N VAL A 314 10.51 17.23 8.82
CA VAL A 314 11.91 17.37 8.41
C VAL A 314 12.00 17.18 6.90
N VAL A 315 12.50 18.21 6.22
CA VAL A 315 12.71 18.22 4.77
C VAL A 315 14.20 18.41 4.50
N CYS A 316 14.86 17.33 4.10
CA CYS A 316 16.31 17.28 3.91
C CYS A 316 16.76 17.76 2.52
N ALA A 317 15.83 17.93 1.57
CA ALA A 317 16.13 18.23 0.17
C ALA A 317 15.29 19.42 -0.37
N SER A 318 15.06 19.46 -1.68
CA SER A 318 14.39 20.56 -2.38
C SER A 318 12.87 20.35 -2.49
N VAL A 319 12.10 21.32 -1.99
CA VAL A 319 10.65 21.41 -2.22
C VAL A 319 10.36 22.61 -3.10
N ALA A 320 9.62 22.43 -4.21
CA ALA A 320 9.26 23.58 -5.03
C ALA A 320 8.18 24.41 -4.33
N ALA A 321 7.01 23.84 -4.04
CA ALA A 321 5.95 24.53 -3.30
C ALA A 321 5.58 23.77 -2.01
N LEU A 322 5.62 24.47 -0.88
CA LEU A 322 5.15 23.97 0.42
C LEU A 322 4.04 24.89 0.96
N VAL A 323 2.86 24.33 1.17
CA VAL A 323 1.70 25.01 1.77
C VAL A 323 1.32 24.31 3.07
N VAL A 324 1.31 25.06 4.16
CA VAL A 324 1.00 24.56 5.51
C VAL A 324 -0.18 25.34 6.09
N CYS A 325 -1.33 24.66 6.24
CA CYS A 325 -2.61 25.30 6.54
C CYS A 325 -2.94 25.42 8.03
N VAL A 326 -2.30 24.65 8.93
CA VAL A 326 -2.77 24.52 10.34
C VAL A 326 -1.66 24.69 11.37
N SER A 327 -1.11 23.59 11.91
CA SER A 327 -0.19 23.64 13.04
C SER A 327 0.98 22.68 12.88
N VAL A 328 2.18 23.23 12.95
CA VAL A 328 3.43 22.46 12.93
C VAL A 328 4.24 22.79 14.19
N ALA A 329 4.60 21.79 14.98
CA ALA A 329 5.41 22.06 16.18
C ALA A 329 6.87 22.35 15.82
N ALA A 330 7.45 21.55 14.92
CA ALA A 330 8.79 21.80 14.38
C ALA A 330 8.83 21.58 12.86
N LEU A 331 9.29 22.59 12.13
CA LEU A 331 9.57 22.51 10.69
C LEU A 331 11.05 22.81 10.45
N VAL A 332 11.77 21.84 9.89
CA VAL A 332 13.15 22.01 9.42
C VAL A 332 13.17 21.81 7.91
N CYS A 333 13.65 22.81 7.19
CA CYS A 333 13.77 22.73 5.74
C CYS A 333 15.14 23.20 5.25
N VAL A 334 15.72 22.44 4.31
CA VAL A 334 17.00 22.79 3.69
C VAL A 334 16.77 23.80 2.56
N SER A 335 15.98 23.44 1.54
CA SER A 335 15.76 24.30 0.37
C SER A 335 14.30 24.27 -0.08
N VAL A 336 13.66 25.45 -0.17
CA VAL A 336 12.25 25.58 -0.57
C VAL A 336 12.10 26.74 -1.55
N THR A 337 11.48 26.56 -2.71
CA THR A 337 11.29 27.71 -3.61
C THR A 337 10.19 28.63 -3.09
N ALA A 338 9.00 28.11 -2.79
CA ALA A 338 7.89 28.86 -2.23
C ALA A 338 7.35 28.17 -0.97
N LEU A 339 7.33 28.88 0.15
CA LEU A 339 6.75 28.43 1.42
C LEU A 339 5.64 29.39 1.86
N VAL A 340 4.43 28.85 2.03
CA VAL A 340 3.27 29.57 2.56
C VAL A 340 2.81 28.91 3.86
N VAL A 341 2.77 29.68 4.94
CA VAL A 341 2.33 29.24 6.27
C VAL A 341 1.13 30.06 6.74
N CYS A 342 0.02 29.39 7.01
CA CYS A 342 -1.29 30.05 7.17
C CYS A 342 -1.73 30.28 8.62
N VAL A 343 -1.34 29.46 9.61
CA VAL A 343 -2.02 29.47 10.93
C VAL A 343 -1.10 29.49 12.17
N SER A 344 -0.25 28.50 12.43
CA SER A 344 0.63 28.55 13.62
C SER A 344 1.82 27.60 13.55
N VAL A 345 3.02 28.09 13.88
CA VAL A 345 4.25 27.28 13.95
C VAL A 345 5.01 27.59 15.24
N ALA A 346 5.35 26.57 16.03
CA ALA A 346 6.11 26.78 17.26
C ALA A 346 7.59 27.06 16.95
N ALA A 347 8.23 26.23 16.12
CA ALA A 347 9.59 26.47 15.65
C ALA A 347 9.72 26.21 14.15
N LEU A 348 10.21 27.22 13.42
CA LEU A 348 10.57 27.12 12.00
C LEU A 348 12.07 27.41 11.83
N VAL A 349 12.80 26.43 11.29
CA VAL A 349 14.22 26.54 10.98
C VAL A 349 14.44 26.33 9.47
N VAL A 350 15.08 27.32 8.84
CA VAL A 350 15.38 27.33 7.41
C VAL A 350 16.90 27.37 7.21
N CYS A 351 17.46 26.37 6.54
CA CYS A 351 18.91 26.11 6.59
C CYS A 351 19.72 26.50 5.35
N ALA A 352 19.17 26.53 4.13
CA ALA A 352 19.98 26.81 2.92
C ALA A 352 19.48 27.95 2.01
N SER A 353 18.36 27.78 1.31
CA SER A 353 17.85 28.80 0.36
C SER A 353 16.34 28.81 0.23
N VAL A 354 15.75 30.02 0.24
CA VAL A 354 14.32 30.23 -0.01
C VAL A 354 14.10 31.38 -0.98
N THR A 355 13.29 31.17 -2.04
CA THR A 355 12.97 32.29 -2.94
C THR A 355 11.84 33.15 -2.38
N ALA A 356 10.72 32.56 -1.98
CA ALA A 356 9.61 33.28 -1.39
C ALA A 356 9.13 32.57 -0.11
N LEU A 357 9.15 33.31 1.00
CA LEU A 357 8.56 32.89 2.27
C LEU A 357 7.46 33.87 2.65
N VAL A 358 6.23 33.38 2.74
CA VAL A 358 5.07 34.14 3.19
C VAL A 358 4.54 33.51 4.47
N VAL A 359 4.59 34.28 5.56
CA VAL A 359 4.08 33.88 6.87
C VAL A 359 2.88 34.76 7.21
N CYS A 360 1.68 34.18 7.15
CA CYS A 360 0.44 34.89 7.43
C CYS A 360 -0.04 34.73 8.88
N ALA A 361 0.78 34.15 9.76
CA ALA A 361 0.32 33.55 11.03
C ALA A 361 1.28 33.72 12.22
N SER A 362 0.87 33.30 13.42
CA SER A 362 1.66 33.43 14.64
C SER A 362 2.79 32.41 14.72
N VAL A 363 4.03 32.90 14.91
CA VAL A 363 5.23 32.07 15.01
C VAL A 363 5.97 32.36 16.32
N ALA A 364 6.25 31.33 17.13
CA ALA A 364 6.98 31.54 18.38
C ALA A 364 8.49 31.77 18.11
N ALA A 365 9.12 30.92 17.31
CA ALA A 365 10.50 31.11 16.89
C ALA A 365 10.70 30.85 15.39
N LEU A 366 11.23 31.83 14.68
CA LEU A 366 11.67 31.73 13.29
C LEU A 366 13.17 31.97 13.21
N VAL A 367 13.93 30.96 12.77
CA VAL A 367 15.37 31.05 12.55
C VAL A 367 15.67 30.82 11.07
N VAL A 368 16.26 31.84 10.44
CA VAL A 368 16.67 31.81 9.04
C VAL A 368 18.19 31.87 8.98
N CYS A 369 18.81 30.73 8.67
CA CYS A 369 20.26 30.60 8.50
C CYS A 369 20.71 30.74 7.04
N ALA A 370 19.77 31.09 6.15
CA ALA A 370 19.80 30.88 4.71
C ALA A 370 19.70 32.17 3.89
N SER A 371 20.10 32.14 2.61
CA SER A 371 19.80 33.23 1.68
C SER A 371 18.31 33.26 1.30
N VAL A 372 17.65 34.41 1.46
CA VAL A 372 16.21 34.57 1.15
C VAL A 372 15.99 35.72 0.18
N THR A 373 15.26 35.49 -0.92
CA THR A 373 14.96 36.61 -1.84
C THR A 373 13.81 37.48 -1.35
N ALA A 374 12.68 36.88 -0.95
CA ALA A 374 11.56 37.64 -0.40
C ALA A 374 11.01 36.96 0.85
N LEU A 375 10.99 37.70 1.95
CA LEU A 375 10.35 37.30 3.21
C LEU A 375 9.25 38.32 3.54
N VAL A 376 8.01 37.83 3.60
CA VAL A 376 6.85 38.62 4.00
C VAL A 376 6.23 38.02 5.26
N VAL A 377 6.17 38.82 6.32
CA VAL A 377 5.60 38.44 7.62
C VAL A 377 4.39 39.33 7.90
N CYS A 378 3.19 38.74 7.88
CA CYS A 378 1.92 39.45 8.01
C CYS A 378 1.27 39.31 9.40
N ALA A 379 1.88 38.58 10.34
CA ALA A 379 1.31 38.28 11.66
C ALA A 379 2.37 38.28 12.79
N SER A 380 1.95 37.95 14.02
CA SER A 380 2.77 38.12 15.23
C SER A 380 3.90 37.11 15.37
N VAL A 381 5.13 37.59 15.58
CA VAL A 381 6.32 36.74 15.78
C VAL A 381 6.97 37.07 17.12
N ALA A 382 7.21 36.05 17.96
CA ALA A 382 7.87 36.29 19.25
C ALA A 382 9.38 36.46 19.08
N ALA A 383 10.05 35.58 18.33
CA ALA A 383 11.48 35.73 18.01
C ALA A 383 11.74 35.45 16.52
N LEU A 384 12.37 36.42 15.84
CA LEU A 384 12.87 36.29 14.47
C LEU A 384 14.39 36.51 14.46
N VAL A 385 15.14 35.49 14.05
CA VAL A 385 16.59 35.55 13.91
C VAL A 385 16.96 35.31 12.45
N VAL A 386 17.66 36.26 11.84
CA VAL A 386 18.14 36.21 10.45
C VAL A 386 19.67 36.25 10.46
N CYS A 387 20.29 35.12 10.13
CA CYS A 387 21.74 34.95 10.17
C CYS A 387 22.42 35.05 8.79
N ALA A 388 21.66 35.23 7.71
CA ALA A 388 22.16 35.23 6.33
C ALA A 388 21.53 36.33 5.46
N SER A 389 21.91 36.41 4.17
CA SER A 389 21.53 37.51 3.29
C SER A 389 20.06 37.49 2.88
N VAL A 390 19.38 38.64 3.00
CA VAL A 390 17.98 38.80 2.58
C VAL A 390 17.84 39.95 1.59
N THR A 391 17.21 39.72 0.43
CA THR A 391 17.02 40.84 -0.52
C THR A 391 15.84 41.75 -0.12
N ALA A 392 14.67 41.18 0.18
CA ALA A 392 13.53 41.94 0.65
C ALA A 392 12.91 41.31 1.89
N LEU A 393 12.83 42.07 2.97
CA LEU A 393 12.13 41.73 4.20
C LEU A 393 11.02 42.74 4.46
N VAL A 394 9.77 42.27 4.47
CA VAL A 394 8.60 43.09 4.78
C VAL A 394 7.93 42.52 6.03
N VAL A 395 7.82 43.35 7.07
CA VAL A 395 7.17 43.01 8.34
C VAL A 395 5.95 43.92 8.52
N CYS A 396 4.76 43.34 8.40
CA CYS A 396 3.49 44.06 8.47
C CYS A 396 2.78 43.94 9.84
N ALA A 397 3.36 43.22 10.80
CA ALA A 397 2.74 42.92 12.10
C ALA A 397 3.72 42.99 13.27
N SER A 398 3.24 42.71 14.50
CA SER A 398 4.02 42.89 15.73
C SER A 398 5.10 41.82 15.94
N VAL A 399 6.33 42.27 16.19
CA VAL A 399 7.49 41.41 16.47
C VAL A 399 8.08 41.75 17.84
N ALA A 400 8.22 40.76 18.73
CA ALA A 400 8.80 41.03 20.05
C ALA A 400 10.33 41.17 19.99
N ALA A 401 11.04 40.26 19.29
CA ALA A 401 12.47 40.38 19.07
C ALA A 401 12.85 40.06 17.61
N LEU A 402 13.54 41.01 16.96
CA LEU A 402 14.13 40.85 15.63
C LEU A 402 15.64 41.02 15.72
N VAL A 403 16.39 39.98 15.36
CA VAL A 403 17.85 39.99 15.30
C VAL A 403 18.29 39.73 13.87
N VAL A 404 19.04 40.67 13.29
CA VAL A 404 19.61 40.59 11.94
C VAL A 404 21.13 40.61 12.04
N CYS A 405 21.75 39.46 11.77
CA CYS A 405 23.20 39.27 11.88
C CYS A 405 23.94 39.41 10.55
N ALA A 406 23.23 39.56 9.41
CA ALA A 406 23.80 39.57 8.06
C ALA A 406 23.19 40.68 7.16
N SER A 407 23.61 40.76 5.90
CA SER A 407 23.24 41.85 4.99
C SER A 407 21.79 41.78 4.51
N VAL A 408 21.08 42.91 4.58
CA VAL A 408 19.71 43.07 4.07
C VAL A 408 19.65 44.21 3.05
N THR A 409 19.12 43.97 1.85
CA THR A 409 19.03 45.06 0.87
C THR A 409 17.84 46.00 1.15
N ALA A 410 16.65 45.46 1.39
CA ALA A 410 15.49 46.26 1.74
C ALA A 410 14.77 45.68 2.97
N LEU A 411 14.65 46.48 4.02
CA LEU A 411 13.88 46.19 5.22
C LEU A 411 12.74 47.21 5.36
N VAL A 412 11.50 46.72 5.31
CA VAL A 412 10.29 47.54 5.51
C VAL A 412 9.56 47.03 6.75
N VAL A 413 9.39 47.90 7.74
CA VAL A 413 8.67 47.61 8.99
C VAL A 413 7.45 48.52 9.07
N CYS A 414 6.27 47.93 8.91
CA CYS A 414 5.00 48.65 8.88
C CYS A 414 4.26 48.62 10.23
N ALA A 415 4.76 47.89 11.23
CA ALA A 415 4.10 47.65 12.53
C ALA A 415 5.09 47.71 13.71
N SER A 416 4.61 47.46 14.94
CA SER A 416 5.38 47.63 16.17
C SER A 416 6.42 46.54 16.42
N VAL A 417 7.66 46.95 16.70
CA VAL A 417 8.77 46.06 17.07
C VAL A 417 9.27 46.42 18.47
N ALA A 418 9.29 45.47 19.40
CA ALA A 418 9.74 45.75 20.76
C ALA A 418 11.28 45.86 20.86
N ALA A 419 12.02 44.94 20.24
CA ALA A 419 13.47 45.01 20.15
C ALA A 419 13.97 44.67 18.74
N LEU A 420 14.75 45.58 18.16
CA LEU A 420 15.43 45.42 16.87
C LEU A 420 16.94 45.52 17.07
N VAL A 421 17.66 44.45 16.75
CA VAL A 421 19.13 44.40 16.78
C VAL A 421 19.64 44.13 15.36
N VAL A 422 20.44 45.06 14.84
CA VAL A 422 21.07 44.98 13.51
C VAL A 422 22.59 44.96 13.69
N CYS A 423 23.19 43.80 13.46
CA CYS A 423 24.63 43.60 13.62
C CYS A 423 25.42 43.78 12.31
N ALA A 424 24.75 43.96 11.16
CA ALA A 424 25.36 43.99 9.83
C ALA A 424 24.76 45.08 8.91
N SER A 425 25.20 45.16 7.66
CA SER A 425 24.85 46.25 6.74
C SER A 425 23.43 46.16 6.17
N VAL A 426 22.66 47.25 6.26
CA VAL A 426 21.32 47.38 5.64
C VAL A 426 21.36 48.50 4.59
N THR A 427 20.98 48.23 3.34
CA THR A 427 21.03 49.28 2.30
C THR A 427 19.84 50.24 2.36
N ALA A 428 18.64 49.75 2.61
CA ALA A 428 17.45 50.58 2.79
C ALA A 428 16.60 50.07 3.96
N LEU A 429 16.35 50.95 4.93
CA LEU A 429 15.50 50.72 6.09
C LEU A 429 14.34 51.72 6.09
N VAL A 430 13.10 51.22 6.01
CA VAL A 430 11.88 52.01 6.11
C VAL A 430 11.09 51.56 7.34
N VAL A 431 10.87 52.48 8.27
CA VAL A 431 10.11 52.24 9.51
C VAL A 431 8.89 53.16 9.52
N CYS A 432 7.71 52.57 9.33
CA CYS A 432 6.45 53.29 9.29
C CYS A 432 5.71 53.33 10.65
N ALA A 433 6.21 52.62 11.67
CA ALA A 433 5.57 52.44 12.97
C ALA A 433 6.58 52.50 14.15
N SER A 434 6.15 52.17 15.38
CA SER A 434 6.95 52.32 16.61
C SER A 434 7.95 51.18 16.82
N VAL A 435 9.22 51.55 17.06
CA VAL A 435 10.29 50.66 17.54
C VAL A 435 10.66 51.07 18.96
N ALA A 436 10.51 50.17 19.93
CA ALA A 436 10.74 50.50 21.34
C ALA A 436 12.23 50.51 21.71
N ALA A 437 13.02 49.59 21.15
CA ALA A 437 14.47 49.56 21.29
C ALA A 437 15.14 49.23 19.95
N LEU A 438 16.06 50.09 19.51
CA LEU A 438 16.86 49.92 18.29
C LEU A 438 18.35 49.90 18.65
N VAL A 439 19.04 48.82 18.27
CA VAL A 439 20.49 48.70 18.38
C VAL A 439 21.07 48.43 17.00
N VAL A 440 21.90 49.35 16.51
CA VAL A 440 22.59 49.23 15.22
C VAL A 440 24.09 49.21 15.48
N CYS A 441 24.73 48.08 15.20
CA CYS A 441 26.17 47.89 15.39
C CYS A 441 26.98 48.11 14.11
N ALA A 442 26.32 48.34 12.96
CA ALA A 442 26.94 48.44 11.63
C ALA A 442 26.29 49.55 10.77
N SER A 443 26.51 49.55 9.45
CA SER A 443 26.08 50.63 8.54
C SER A 443 24.64 50.48 8.01
N VAL A 444 23.90 51.59 8.04
CA VAL A 444 22.62 51.76 7.34
C VAL A 444 22.81 52.82 6.26
N ALA A 445 22.64 52.47 4.98
CA ALA A 445 22.92 53.41 3.89
C ALA A 445 21.77 54.41 3.67
N ALA A 446 20.52 53.98 3.84
CA ALA A 446 19.34 54.84 3.76
C ALA A 446 18.34 54.49 4.88
N LEU A 447 17.93 55.50 5.66
CA LEU A 447 16.96 55.38 6.73
C LEU A 447 15.78 56.33 6.50
N VAL A 448 14.58 55.78 6.44
CA VAL A 448 13.32 56.54 6.38
C VAL A 448 12.47 56.16 7.58
N VAL A 449 12.20 57.14 8.45
CA VAL A 449 11.38 56.97 9.65
C VAL A 449 10.16 57.87 9.55
N CYS A 450 8.97 57.28 9.58
CA CYS A 450 7.70 58.01 9.50
C CYS A 450 7.01 58.19 10.87
N ALA A 451 7.59 57.68 11.98
CA ALA A 451 7.02 57.73 13.34
C ALA A 451 8.09 57.78 14.48
N SER A 452 7.67 57.97 15.73
CA SER A 452 8.56 58.22 16.90
C SER A 452 9.45 57.02 17.31
N VAL A 453 10.77 57.24 17.33
CA VAL A 453 11.78 56.32 17.92
C VAL A 453 11.97 56.65 19.40
N GLY A 454 11.88 55.66 20.30
CA GLY A 454 12.19 55.86 21.72
C GLY A 454 13.69 55.99 21.96
N SER A 455 14.12 57.07 22.60
CA SER A 455 15.53 57.36 22.90
C SER A 455 16.13 56.35 23.91
N PRO A 456 17.42 55.95 23.78
CA PRO A 456 18.10 55.11 24.78
C PRO A 456 18.33 55.87 26.10
N PRO A 457 18.48 55.19 27.24
CA PRO A 457 18.84 55.84 28.51
C PRO A 457 20.26 56.41 28.40
N HIS A 458 20.37 57.74 28.31
CA HIS A 458 21.63 58.44 28.47
C HIS A 458 22.09 58.31 29.93
N HIS A 459 23.21 57.62 30.17
CA HIS A 459 23.99 57.86 31.38
C HIS A 459 24.61 59.25 31.25
N GLN A 460 24.04 60.22 31.98
CA GLN A 460 24.66 61.51 32.25
C GLN A 460 25.95 61.26 33.02
N ASN A 461 27.09 61.53 32.39
CA ASN A 461 28.32 61.78 33.10
C ASN A 461 28.43 63.30 33.24
N ASP A 462 27.86 63.82 34.33
CA ASP A 462 27.97 65.22 34.69
C ASP A 462 29.43 65.54 35.04
N THR A 463 30.12 66.21 34.13
CA THR A 463 31.31 66.99 34.46
C THR A 463 30.87 68.26 35.16
N VAL A 464 31.17 68.38 36.46
CA VAL A 464 31.19 69.67 37.16
C VAL A 464 32.63 69.93 37.62
N SER A 465 33.19 70.98 37.00
CA SER A 465 34.43 71.73 37.30
C SER A 465 35.78 71.01 37.17
#